data_AF-A0A3C0SAD1-F1
#
_entry.id   AF-A0A3C0SAD1-F1
#
_cell.length_a   1.000
_cell.length_b   1.000
_cell.length_c   1.000
_cell.angle_alpha   90.00
_cell.angle_beta   90.00
_cell.angle_gamma   90.00
#
_symmetry.space_group_name_H-M   'P 1'
#
loop_
_entity.id
_entity.type
_entity.pdbx_description
1 polymer ?
#
loop_
_entity_poly.entity_id
_entity_poly.type
_entity_poly.pdbx_seq_one_letter_code
_entity_poly.pdbx_strand_id
1 'polypeptide(L)'
;MVEKFTHLDTSDVDTTESFFSDRFLRARMDSGCSSNEGFDLIFEKDRDIEWQDRHWKEVKANQLKYDEDVNQYITLTLSDLVKPKSQALANKYLVSMEADAGQLVVEEGERSKKFIAYRVNADFFLINLGLFHPDTNILGDAYIDKGGYYYSSAATSLKEVFGGRSSLSDTMEKLSCQFGKYVKILRHMKNSEDNFLSFHFKFSKPEIETLERTLADQSAHRKNSGPN
;
A
#
# COMPACT_ATOMS: atom_id res chain seq x y z
N MET A 1 -11.34 17.62 -3.60
CA MET A 1 -12.07 17.66 -2.32
C MET A 1 -11.29 16.77 -1.37
N VAL A 2 -10.78 17.31 -0.26
CA VAL A 2 -10.04 16.51 0.73
C VAL A 2 -11.08 15.76 1.55
N GLU A 3 -11.00 14.43 1.56
CA GLU A 3 -11.87 13.59 2.38
C GLU A 3 -11.51 13.78 3.85
N LYS A 4 -12.53 13.83 4.71
CA LYS A 4 -12.39 14.15 6.13
C LYS A 4 -13.01 13.03 6.96
N PHE A 5 -12.30 12.63 8.01
CA PHE A 5 -12.78 11.64 8.98
C PHE A 5 -13.21 12.38 10.24
N THR A 6 -14.42 12.11 10.71
CA THR A 6 -14.90 12.63 11.99
C THR A 6 -14.89 11.51 13.01
N HIS A 7 -14.15 11.68 14.10
CA HIS A 7 -14.18 10.75 15.22
C HIS A 7 -15.54 10.86 15.92
N LEU A 8 -16.27 9.75 16.03
CA LEU A 8 -17.61 9.74 16.63
C LEU A 8 -17.60 10.12 18.11
N ASP A 9 -16.51 9.81 18.81
CA ASP A 9 -16.41 9.99 20.25
C ASP A 9 -15.85 11.37 20.65
N THR A 10 -14.96 11.95 19.83
CA THR A 10 -14.30 13.24 20.13
C THR A 10 -14.80 14.40 19.28
N SER A 11 -15.53 14.13 18.19
CA SER A 11 -15.93 15.10 17.15
C SER A 11 -14.76 15.80 16.43
N ASP A 12 -13.52 15.31 16.63
CA ASP A 12 -12.35 15.82 15.91
C ASP A 12 -12.43 15.45 14.44
N VAL A 13 -11.95 16.36 13.59
CA VAL A 13 -11.98 16.22 12.13
C VAL A 13 -10.56 16.11 11.60
N ASP A 14 -10.21 14.91 11.14
CA ASP A 14 -8.94 14.59 10.52
C ASP A 14 -9.02 14.63 9.00
N THR A 15 -7.89 14.92 8.34
CA THR A 15 -7.75 14.56 6.92
C THR A 15 -7.53 13.05 6.82
N THR A 16 -7.80 12.48 5.65
CA THR A 16 -7.45 11.08 5.37
C THR A 16 -5.99 10.78 5.73
N GLU A 17 -5.08 11.68 5.36
CA GLU A 17 -3.65 11.53 5.62
C GLU A 17 -3.32 11.61 7.12
N SER A 18 -3.89 12.54 7.89
CA SER A 18 -3.63 12.63 9.34
C SER A 18 -4.22 11.44 10.09
N PHE A 19 -5.43 11.01 9.72
CA PHE A 19 -6.08 9.83 10.29
C PHE A 19 -5.22 8.58 10.15
N PHE A 20 -4.71 8.29 8.95
CA PHE A 20 -3.89 7.10 8.73
C PHE A 20 -2.47 7.25 9.31
N SER A 21 -1.89 8.46 9.27
CA SER A 21 -0.57 8.71 9.86
C SER A 21 -0.55 8.40 11.36
N ASP A 22 -1.47 9.02 12.11
CA ASP A 22 -1.54 8.87 13.55
C ASP A 22 -1.71 7.42 13.97
N ARG A 23 -2.61 6.70 13.30
CA ARG A 23 -2.92 5.31 13.63
C ARG A 23 -1.79 4.37 13.25
N PHE A 24 -1.17 4.56 12.08
CA PHE A 24 -0.03 3.75 11.67
C PHE A 24 1.17 3.95 12.60
N LEU A 25 1.46 5.19 12.99
CA LEU A 25 2.55 5.51 13.92
C LEU A 25 2.28 4.95 15.32
N ARG A 26 1.05 5.07 15.85
CA ARG A 26 0.68 4.45 17.14
C ARG A 26 0.84 2.93 17.09
N ALA A 27 0.26 2.26 16.09
CA ALA A 27 0.38 0.82 15.93
C ALA A 27 1.84 0.37 15.83
N ARG A 28 2.69 1.17 15.17
CA ARG A 28 4.12 0.91 15.09
C ARG A 28 4.81 1.04 16.45
N MET A 29 4.55 2.11 17.19
CA MET A 29 5.11 2.30 18.53
C MET A 29 4.68 1.18 19.49
N ASP A 30 3.40 0.81 19.46
CA ASP A 30 2.82 -0.20 20.35
C ASP A 30 3.28 -1.63 19.99
N SER A 31 3.54 -1.90 18.71
CA SER A 31 4.07 -3.20 18.25
C SER A 31 5.51 -3.48 18.70
N GLY A 32 6.24 -2.49 19.25
CA GLY A 32 7.63 -2.64 19.69
C GLY A 32 8.63 -2.94 18.58
N CYS A 33 8.25 -2.80 17.31
CA CYS A 33 9.08 -3.17 16.15
C CYS A 33 9.85 -1.94 15.61
N SER A 34 11.04 -1.63 16.13
CA SER A 34 11.96 -0.65 15.50
C SER A 34 12.33 -1.12 14.09
N SER A 35 12.26 -0.27 13.04
CA SER A 35 12.54 -0.71 11.66
C SER A 35 13.99 -1.12 11.49
N ASN A 36 14.86 -0.16 11.75
CA ASN A 36 16.22 -0.11 11.26
C ASN A 36 17.10 0.51 12.35
N GLU A 37 17.11 -0.12 13.52
CA GLU A 37 18.00 0.30 14.60
C GLU A 37 19.45 0.00 14.20
N GLY A 38 20.14 1.01 13.67
CA GLY A 38 21.56 0.94 13.31
C GLY A 38 21.87 0.44 11.88
N PHE A 39 20.88 0.16 11.04
CA PHE A 39 21.09 -0.35 9.69
C PHE A 39 20.03 0.16 8.71
N ASP A 40 20.42 0.95 7.70
CA ASP A 40 19.56 1.30 6.58
C ASP A 40 20.26 0.89 5.27
N LEU A 41 19.59 -0.01 4.53
CA LEU A 41 20.05 -0.60 3.27
C LEU A 41 20.48 0.43 2.22
N ILE A 42 19.95 1.66 2.30
CA ILE A 42 20.30 2.74 1.38
C ILE A 42 21.72 3.28 1.63
N PHE A 43 22.22 3.23 2.88
CA PHE A 43 23.56 3.75 3.21
C PHE A 43 24.68 2.76 2.90
N GLU A 44 24.36 1.46 2.80
CA GLU A 44 25.38 0.42 2.59
C GLU A 44 25.64 0.06 1.13
N LYS A 45 24.73 0.40 0.20
CA LYS A 45 24.88 0.08 -1.24
C LYS A 45 24.79 1.31 -2.13
N ASP A 46 25.83 1.49 -2.96
CA ASP A 46 25.86 2.40 -4.13
C ASP A 46 25.71 3.90 -3.82
N ARG A 47 26.08 4.34 -2.62
CA ARG A 47 26.20 5.77 -2.25
C ARG A 47 27.61 6.04 -1.72
N ASP A 48 28.31 6.99 -2.32
CA ASP A 48 29.63 7.41 -1.85
C ASP A 48 29.53 8.31 -0.61
N ILE A 49 30.67 8.50 0.06
CA ILE A 49 30.80 9.32 1.26
C ILE A 49 30.42 10.79 0.96
N GLU A 50 30.71 11.29 -0.24
CA GLU A 50 30.40 12.67 -0.64
C GLU A 50 28.90 12.93 -0.82
N TRP A 51 28.13 11.93 -1.25
CA TRP A 51 26.67 12.01 -1.31
C TRP A 51 26.07 12.00 0.10
N GLN A 52 26.60 11.15 0.99
CA GLN A 52 26.16 11.05 2.38
C GLN A 52 26.35 12.39 3.11
N ASP A 53 27.52 13.02 2.97
CA ASP A 53 27.81 14.32 3.59
C ASP A 53 26.88 15.43 3.08
N ARG A 54 26.54 15.43 1.79
CA ARG A 54 25.64 16.43 1.19
C ARG A 54 24.20 16.30 1.67
N HIS A 55 23.71 15.08 1.92
CA HIS A 55 22.31 14.82 2.28
C HIS A 55 22.14 14.46 3.77
N TRP A 56 23.20 14.56 4.57
CA TRP A 56 23.24 14.15 5.98
C TRP A 56 22.14 14.78 6.84
N LYS A 57 21.75 16.03 6.56
CA LYS A 57 20.65 16.72 7.27
C LYS A 57 19.29 16.09 6.99
N GLU A 58 18.99 15.76 5.75
CA GLU A 58 17.74 15.10 5.34
C GLU A 58 17.69 13.67 5.88
N VAL A 59 18.83 12.99 5.87
CA VAL A 59 19.03 11.65 6.44
C VAL A 59 18.81 11.62 7.94
N LYS A 60 19.31 12.60 8.71
CA LYS A 60 19.06 12.67 10.16
C LYS A 60 17.63 13.11 10.51
N ALA A 61 17.03 13.93 9.65
CA ALA A 61 15.64 14.35 9.82
C ALA A 61 14.69 13.17 9.60
N ASN A 62 15.02 12.26 8.67
CA ASN A 62 14.45 10.92 8.65
C ASN A 62 14.91 10.19 9.91
N GLN A 63 14.04 10.06 10.92
CA GLN A 63 14.39 9.29 12.11
C GLN A 63 14.58 7.82 11.70
N LEU A 64 15.81 7.42 11.38
CA LEU A 64 16.17 6.11 10.82
C LEU A 64 15.60 4.93 11.64
N LYS A 65 15.42 5.14 12.94
CA LYS A 65 14.75 4.19 13.84
C LYS A 65 13.34 3.80 13.38
N TYR A 66 12.67 4.67 12.62
CA TYR A 66 11.25 4.55 12.25
C TYR A 66 10.97 4.58 10.75
N ASP A 67 11.96 4.68 9.86
CA ASP A 67 11.78 4.77 8.39
C ASP A 67 10.66 5.75 8.00
N GLU A 68 10.86 7.05 8.25
CA GLU A 68 9.83 8.07 8.05
C GLU A 68 9.35 8.16 6.60
N ASP A 69 10.25 7.92 5.65
CA ASP A 69 9.95 7.81 4.23
C ASP A 69 8.98 6.66 3.92
N VAL A 70 9.14 5.52 4.61
CA VAL A 70 8.23 4.39 4.48
C VAL A 70 6.90 4.66 5.19
N ASN A 71 6.92 5.31 6.37
CA ASN A 71 5.70 5.73 7.06
C ASN A 71 4.85 6.61 6.15
N GLN A 72 5.46 7.66 5.61
CA GLN A 72 4.80 8.60 4.72
C GLN A 72 4.24 7.90 3.48
N TYR A 73 5.00 6.97 2.89
CA TYR A 73 4.51 6.20 1.75
C TYR A 73 3.27 5.37 2.10
N ILE A 74 3.33 4.58 3.19
CA ILE A 74 2.21 3.72 3.61
C ILE A 74 0.97 4.56 3.94
N THR A 75 1.14 5.69 4.62
CA THR A 75 0.04 6.63 4.92
C THR A 75 -0.63 7.14 3.66
N LEU A 76 0.15 7.49 2.63
CA LEU A 76 -0.38 7.94 1.35
C LEU A 76 -1.09 6.78 0.62
N THR A 77 -0.52 5.57 0.62
CA THR A 77 -1.15 4.37 0.06
C THR A 77 -2.49 4.07 0.73
N LEU A 78 -2.57 4.16 2.06
CA LEU A 78 -3.82 4.00 2.83
C LEU A 78 -4.83 5.09 2.45
N SER A 79 -4.35 6.33 2.33
CA SER A 79 -5.18 7.46 1.93
C SER A 79 -5.73 7.33 0.50
N ASP A 80 -5.00 6.66 -0.38
CA ASP A 80 -5.43 6.44 -1.76
C ASP A 80 -6.50 5.35 -1.88
N LEU A 81 -6.72 4.51 -0.85
CA LEU A 81 -7.79 3.49 -0.84
C LEU A 81 -9.18 4.12 -0.89
N VAL A 82 -9.34 5.26 -0.21
CA VAL A 82 -10.63 5.94 -0.09
C VAL A 82 -10.92 6.89 -1.27
N LYS A 83 -9.89 7.21 -2.07
CA LYS A 83 -9.99 8.10 -3.23
C LYS A 83 -10.49 7.32 -4.48
N PRO A 84 -11.58 7.73 -5.16
CA PRO A 84 -12.09 7.01 -6.33
C PRO A 84 -11.18 7.03 -7.57
N LYS A 85 -10.38 8.09 -7.74
CA LYS A 85 -9.53 8.29 -8.95
C LYS A 85 -8.31 7.36 -8.98
N SER A 86 -7.76 7.01 -7.82
CA SER A 86 -6.64 6.07 -7.67
C SER A 86 -7.05 4.64 -8.05
N GLN A 87 -8.32 4.28 -7.82
CA GLN A 87 -8.84 2.94 -8.12
C GLN A 87 -8.87 2.62 -9.63
N ALA A 88 -9.10 3.63 -10.49
CA ALA A 88 -9.15 3.40 -11.95
C ALA A 88 -7.79 2.97 -12.54
N LEU A 89 -6.68 3.53 -12.03
CA LEU A 89 -5.32 3.12 -12.43
C LEU A 89 -4.94 1.78 -11.83
N ALA A 90 -5.31 1.53 -10.57
CA ALA A 90 -5.09 0.25 -9.92
C ALA A 90 -5.77 -0.89 -10.70
N ASN A 91 -7.04 -0.72 -11.08
CA ASN A 91 -7.82 -1.73 -11.80
C ASN A 91 -7.24 -2.14 -13.16
N LYS A 92 -6.45 -1.28 -13.82
CA LYS A 92 -5.82 -1.60 -15.11
C LYS A 92 -4.67 -2.60 -14.95
N TYR A 93 -3.89 -2.48 -13.88
CA TYR A 93 -2.63 -3.21 -13.70
C TYR A 93 -2.65 -4.24 -12.58
N LEU A 94 -3.71 -4.24 -11.76
CA LEU A 94 -3.90 -5.17 -10.67
C LEU A 94 -4.21 -6.57 -11.21
N VAL A 95 -3.45 -7.56 -10.74
CA VAL A 95 -3.73 -8.98 -11.00
C VAL A 95 -4.23 -9.67 -9.74
N SER A 96 -4.86 -10.84 -9.87
CA SER A 96 -5.24 -11.65 -8.71
C SER A 96 -4.00 -12.07 -7.91
N MET A 97 -4.16 -12.38 -6.62
CA MET A 97 -3.02 -12.81 -5.79
C MET A 97 -2.33 -14.06 -6.35
N GLU A 98 -3.07 -14.94 -7.00
CA GLU A 98 -2.59 -16.18 -7.62
C GLU A 98 -1.82 -15.93 -8.92
N ALA A 99 -2.15 -14.85 -9.65
CA ALA A 99 -1.52 -14.50 -10.92
C ALA A 99 -0.17 -13.79 -10.74
N ASP A 100 0.71 -13.89 -11.74
CA ASP A 100 2.00 -13.22 -11.76
C ASP A 100 1.91 -11.89 -12.53
N ALA A 101 2.16 -10.78 -11.85
CA ALA A 101 2.22 -9.45 -12.46
C ALA A 101 3.35 -9.37 -13.50
N GLY A 102 4.38 -10.22 -13.38
CA GLY A 102 5.44 -10.38 -14.38
C GLY A 102 4.91 -10.70 -15.78
N GLN A 103 3.81 -11.45 -15.90
CA GLN A 103 3.20 -11.75 -17.20
C GLN A 103 2.63 -10.49 -17.86
N LEU A 104 1.93 -9.65 -17.09
CA LEU A 104 1.41 -8.37 -17.55
C LEU A 104 2.54 -7.39 -17.94
N VAL A 105 3.66 -7.46 -17.21
CA VAL A 105 4.87 -6.65 -17.45
C VAL A 105 5.63 -7.09 -18.70
N VAL A 106 5.62 -8.38 -19.06
CA VAL A 106 6.25 -8.89 -20.29
C VAL A 106 5.54 -8.33 -21.53
N GLU A 107 4.23 -8.16 -21.47
CA GLU A 107 3.43 -7.56 -22.55
C GLU A 107 3.64 -6.05 -22.66
N GLU A 108 3.82 -5.37 -21.52
CA GLU A 108 4.05 -3.93 -21.44
C GLU A 108 5.56 -3.60 -21.53
N GLY A 109 6.11 -3.57 -22.74
CA GLY A 109 7.54 -3.34 -23.01
C GLY A 109 8.13 -2.00 -22.52
N GLU A 110 7.31 -1.08 -21.99
CA GLU A 110 7.74 0.25 -21.53
C GLU A 110 8.09 0.25 -20.03
N ARG A 111 9.32 0.68 -19.69
CA ARG A 111 9.86 0.68 -18.30
C ARG A 111 8.97 1.41 -17.29
N SER A 112 8.36 2.52 -17.70
CA SER A 112 7.41 3.31 -16.88
C SER A 112 6.18 2.49 -16.50
N LYS A 113 5.66 1.67 -17.41
CA LYS A 113 4.51 0.79 -17.18
C LYS A 113 4.88 -0.42 -16.32
N LYS A 114 6.08 -0.97 -16.50
CA LYS A 114 6.62 -2.04 -15.62
C LYS A 114 6.65 -1.57 -14.16
N PHE A 115 7.16 -0.36 -13.94
CA PHE A 115 7.14 0.28 -12.62
C PHE A 115 5.73 0.39 -12.05
N ILE A 116 4.78 0.92 -12.83
CA ILE A 116 3.38 1.09 -12.36
C ILE A 116 2.76 -0.27 -12.02
N ALA A 117 2.93 -1.28 -12.88
CA ALA A 117 2.37 -2.60 -12.68
C ALA A 117 2.90 -3.27 -11.41
N TYR A 118 4.21 -3.27 -11.20
CA TYR A 118 4.79 -3.83 -9.98
C TYR A 118 4.39 -3.05 -8.73
N ARG A 119 4.39 -1.70 -8.78
CA ARG A 119 3.99 -0.88 -7.64
C ARG A 119 2.54 -1.15 -7.23
N VAL A 120 1.61 -1.13 -8.18
CA VAL A 120 0.18 -1.35 -7.92
C VAL A 120 -0.05 -2.71 -7.26
N ASN A 121 0.60 -3.76 -7.76
CA ASN A 121 0.47 -5.08 -7.18
C ASN A 121 1.15 -5.17 -5.80
N ALA A 122 2.33 -4.57 -5.61
CA ALA A 122 2.99 -4.53 -4.30
C ALA A 122 2.14 -3.83 -3.22
N ASP A 123 1.59 -2.66 -3.55
CA ASP A 123 0.70 -1.90 -2.66
C ASP A 123 -0.56 -2.72 -2.32
N PHE A 124 -1.15 -3.40 -3.31
CA PHE A 124 -2.27 -4.30 -3.09
C PHE A 124 -1.90 -5.44 -2.13
N PHE A 125 -0.76 -6.10 -2.34
CA PHE A 125 -0.30 -7.16 -1.44
C PHE A 125 -0.09 -6.65 -0.01
N LEU A 126 0.53 -5.47 0.17
CA LEU A 126 0.78 -4.88 1.47
C LEU A 126 -0.53 -4.63 2.23
N ILE A 127 -1.48 -3.97 1.57
CA ILE A 127 -2.79 -3.62 2.14
C ILE A 127 -3.62 -4.87 2.39
N ASN A 128 -3.68 -5.79 1.42
CA ASN A 128 -4.54 -6.97 1.48
C ASN A 128 -4.12 -7.92 2.60
N LEU A 129 -2.80 -8.20 2.71
CA LEU A 129 -2.25 -9.05 3.77
C LEU A 129 -2.23 -8.35 5.14
N GLY A 130 -2.09 -7.03 5.15
CA GLY A 130 -2.05 -6.21 6.36
C GLY A 130 -3.42 -5.99 6.99
N LEU A 131 -4.45 -5.69 6.18
CA LEU A 131 -5.73 -5.17 6.66
C LEU A 131 -6.93 -6.08 6.40
N PHE A 132 -6.93 -6.86 5.32
CA PHE A 132 -8.14 -7.60 4.91
C PHE A 132 -8.05 -9.10 5.18
N HIS A 133 -6.85 -9.65 5.24
CA HIS A 133 -6.60 -11.06 5.53
C HIS A 133 -5.64 -11.25 6.72
N PRO A 134 -5.91 -10.66 7.91
CA PRO A 134 -5.01 -10.76 9.06
C PRO A 134 -4.86 -12.20 9.58
N ASP A 135 -5.91 -13.03 9.42
CA ASP A 135 -5.97 -14.42 9.89
C ASP A 135 -5.25 -15.41 8.96
N THR A 136 -4.73 -14.91 7.83
CA THR A 136 -4.02 -15.74 6.87
C THR A 136 -2.55 -15.93 7.30
N ASN A 137 -2.38 -16.66 8.40
CA ASN A 137 -1.23 -17.57 8.50
C ASN A 137 -1.27 -18.66 7.39
N ILE A 138 -2.38 -18.73 6.64
CA ILE A 138 -2.69 -19.72 5.60
C ILE A 138 -2.17 -19.32 4.21
N LEU A 139 -2.06 -18.02 3.90
CA LEU A 139 -1.52 -17.58 2.59
C LEU A 139 0.01 -17.81 2.52
N GLY A 140 0.70 -17.93 3.66
CA GLY A 140 2.07 -18.44 3.73
C GLY A 140 3.14 -17.41 3.34
N ASP A 141 4.40 -17.73 3.70
CA ASP A 141 5.58 -16.90 3.42
C ASP A 141 5.69 -16.53 1.93
N ALA A 142 5.14 -17.36 1.04
CA ALA A 142 5.14 -17.15 -0.41
C ALA A 142 4.50 -15.82 -0.85
N TYR A 143 3.41 -15.33 -0.24
CA TYR A 143 2.85 -14.03 -0.63
C TYR A 143 3.55 -12.84 0.03
N ILE A 144 4.18 -13.05 1.19
CA ILE A 144 5.08 -12.06 1.80
C ILE A 144 6.28 -11.85 0.87
N ASP A 145 6.88 -12.95 0.41
CA ASP A 145 7.98 -12.92 -0.55
C ASP A 145 7.55 -12.29 -1.88
N LYS A 146 6.35 -12.62 -2.37
CA LYS A 146 5.79 -12.05 -3.61
C LYS A 146 5.56 -10.55 -3.52
N GLY A 147 4.99 -10.06 -2.42
CA GLY A 147 4.81 -8.63 -2.17
C GLY A 147 6.15 -7.90 -2.08
N GLY A 148 7.12 -8.48 -1.35
CA GLY A 148 8.49 -7.96 -1.29
C GLY A 148 9.17 -7.92 -2.66
N TYR A 149 9.04 -8.99 -3.45
CA TYR A 149 9.58 -9.08 -4.81
C TYR A 149 9.00 -8.00 -5.74
N TYR A 150 7.69 -7.73 -5.67
CA TYR A 150 7.08 -6.68 -6.47
C TYR A 150 7.62 -5.30 -6.11
N TYR A 151 7.83 -4.98 -4.83
CA TYR A 151 8.49 -3.72 -4.47
C TYR A 151 9.94 -3.65 -4.98
N SER A 152 10.70 -4.74 -4.90
CA SER A 152 12.07 -4.80 -5.46
C SER A 152 12.07 -4.56 -6.98
N SER A 153 11.11 -5.17 -7.68
CA SER A 153 10.95 -5.05 -9.13
C SER A 153 10.50 -3.65 -9.54
N ALA A 154 9.62 -3.02 -8.74
CA ALA A 154 9.22 -1.63 -8.92
C ALA A 154 10.42 -0.69 -8.72
N ALA A 155 11.20 -0.86 -7.65
CA ALA A 155 12.40 -0.07 -7.39
C ALA A 155 13.41 -0.17 -8.55
N THR A 156 13.66 -1.38 -9.04
CA THR A 156 14.57 -1.63 -10.17
C THR A 156 14.07 -0.92 -11.43
N SER A 157 12.79 -1.11 -11.79
CA SER A 157 12.18 -0.46 -12.95
C SER A 157 12.26 1.07 -12.84
N LEU A 158 12.06 1.62 -11.63
CA LEU A 158 12.12 3.05 -11.39
C LEU A 158 13.54 3.60 -11.56
N LYS A 159 14.56 2.86 -11.10
CA LYS A 159 15.97 3.20 -11.30
C LYS A 159 16.33 3.24 -12.78
N GLU A 160 15.82 2.29 -13.57
CA GLU A 160 16.03 2.29 -15.02
C GLU A 160 15.35 3.44 -15.76
N VAL A 161 14.21 3.95 -15.23
CA VAL A 161 13.50 5.11 -15.79
C VAL A 161 14.25 6.40 -15.49
N PHE A 162 14.72 6.59 -14.26
CA PHE A 162 15.43 7.80 -13.84
C PHE A 162 16.94 7.79 -14.11
N GLY A 163 17.50 6.65 -14.55
CA GLY A 163 18.94 6.48 -14.74
C GLY A 163 19.73 6.40 -13.43
N GLY A 164 19.07 6.04 -12.32
CA GLY A 164 19.69 5.99 -10.99
C GLY A 164 18.69 5.92 -9.84
N ARG A 165 19.21 5.94 -8.61
CA ARG A 165 18.42 5.88 -7.38
C ARG A 165 17.66 7.18 -7.12
N SER A 166 16.38 7.08 -6.79
CA SER A 166 15.52 8.16 -6.27
C SER A 166 15.03 7.83 -4.87
N SER A 167 14.55 8.85 -4.13
CA SER A 167 13.93 8.66 -2.81
C SER A 167 12.80 7.62 -2.87
N LEU A 168 11.97 7.66 -3.91
CA LEU A 168 10.90 6.69 -4.10
C LEU A 168 11.42 5.27 -4.38
N SER A 169 12.47 5.11 -5.19
CA SER A 169 13.07 3.78 -5.40
C SER A 169 13.70 3.24 -4.12
N ASP A 170 14.26 4.13 -3.30
CA ASP A 170 14.89 3.81 -2.03
C ASP A 170 13.85 3.36 -0.99
N THR A 171 12.71 4.06 -0.90
CA THR A 171 11.55 3.65 -0.08
C THR A 171 11.00 2.29 -0.50
N MET A 172 10.93 2.01 -1.81
CA MET A 172 10.47 0.70 -2.31
C MET A 172 11.43 -0.43 -1.94
N GLU A 173 12.74 -0.21 -1.95
CA GLU A 173 13.70 -1.24 -1.50
C GLU A 173 13.58 -1.51 0.01
N LYS A 174 13.36 -0.47 0.81
CA LYS A 174 13.07 -0.64 2.25
C LYS A 174 11.80 -1.45 2.47
N LEU A 175 10.71 -1.11 1.76
CA LEU A 175 9.45 -1.84 1.77
C LEU A 175 9.62 -3.30 1.35
N SER A 176 10.45 -3.56 0.34
CA SER A 176 10.77 -4.91 -0.12
C SER A 176 11.46 -5.73 0.97
N CYS A 177 12.55 -5.20 1.54
CA CYS A 177 13.37 -5.94 2.50
C CYS A 177 12.66 -6.20 3.83
N GLN A 178 11.78 -5.29 4.25
CA GLN A 178 11.05 -5.39 5.50
C GLN A 178 9.55 -5.63 5.29
N PHE A 179 9.14 -6.17 4.15
CA PHE A 179 7.73 -6.29 3.75
C PHE A 179 6.86 -6.94 4.84
N GLY A 180 7.29 -8.10 5.35
CA GLY A 180 6.57 -8.83 6.39
C GLY A 180 6.43 -8.05 7.71
N LYS A 181 7.35 -7.13 8.01
CA LYS A 181 7.27 -6.27 9.18
C LYS A 181 6.18 -5.22 9.03
N TYR A 182 6.10 -4.55 7.88
CA TYR A 182 5.04 -3.57 7.63
C TYR A 182 3.67 -4.24 7.56
N VAL A 183 3.57 -5.45 7.02
CA VAL A 183 2.35 -6.26 7.09
C VAL A 183 1.95 -6.51 8.55
N LYS A 184 2.88 -6.87 9.44
CA LYS A 184 2.60 -7.06 10.87
C LYS A 184 2.13 -5.77 11.55
N ILE A 185 2.73 -4.62 11.24
CA ILE A 185 2.31 -3.32 11.77
C ILE A 185 0.87 -3.00 11.31
N LEU A 186 0.56 -3.20 10.03
CA LEU A 186 -0.80 -2.98 9.50
C LEU A 186 -1.82 -3.93 10.15
N ARG A 187 -1.46 -5.20 10.40
CA ARG A 187 -2.31 -6.14 11.15
C ARG A 187 -2.57 -5.68 12.58
N HIS A 188 -1.52 -5.20 13.26
CA HIS A 188 -1.66 -4.65 14.60
C HIS A 188 -2.58 -3.43 14.60
N MET A 189 -2.36 -2.49 13.66
CA MET A 189 -3.19 -1.29 13.45
C MET A 189 -4.67 -1.62 13.24
N LYS A 190 -4.97 -2.64 12.42
CA LYS A 190 -6.34 -3.12 12.19
C LYS A 190 -6.96 -3.73 13.45
N ASN A 191 -6.19 -4.47 14.24
CA ASN A 191 -6.68 -5.24 15.38
C ASN A 191 -6.69 -4.44 16.69
N SER A 192 -5.97 -3.32 16.76
CA SER A 192 -5.94 -2.42 17.93
C SER A 192 -7.19 -1.56 18.06
N GLU A 193 -8.09 -1.58 17.06
CA GLU A 193 -9.29 -0.75 17.05
C GLU A 193 -10.52 -1.51 16.59
N ASP A 194 -11.62 -1.37 17.33
CA ASP A 194 -12.88 -2.08 17.07
C ASP A 194 -13.56 -1.68 15.74
N ASN A 195 -13.19 -0.52 15.16
CA ASN A 195 -13.88 0.09 14.01
C ASN A 195 -12.96 0.55 12.86
N PHE A 196 -11.72 0.06 12.79
CA PHE A 196 -10.69 0.59 11.88
C PHE A 196 -11.13 0.68 10.40
N LEU A 197 -11.95 -0.27 9.94
CA LEU A 197 -12.50 -0.36 8.58
C LEU A 197 -13.95 -0.91 8.62
N SER A 198 -14.81 -0.39 9.49
CA SER A 198 -16.21 -0.85 9.63
C SER A 198 -17.07 -0.71 8.35
N PHE A 199 -16.51 -0.19 7.25
CA PHE A 199 -17.10 -0.28 5.91
C PHE A 199 -17.11 -1.71 5.34
N HIS A 200 -16.29 -2.62 5.88
CA HIS A 200 -16.34 -4.05 5.58
C HIS A 200 -17.25 -4.80 6.56
N PHE A 201 -18.55 -4.49 6.52
CA PHE A 201 -19.49 -5.58 6.78
C PHE A 201 -19.24 -6.61 5.68
N LYS A 202 -18.84 -7.83 6.04
CA LYS A 202 -19.01 -8.95 5.11
C LYS A 202 -20.50 -9.03 4.86
N PHE A 203 -20.95 -8.60 3.68
CA PHE A 203 -22.29 -8.91 3.24
C PHE A 203 -22.48 -10.41 3.44
N SER A 204 -23.47 -10.76 4.24
CA SER A 204 -23.91 -12.13 4.36
C SER A 204 -24.28 -12.63 2.96
N LYS A 205 -24.17 -13.95 2.71
CA LYS A 205 -24.56 -14.54 1.41
C LYS A 205 -25.93 -14.02 0.90
N PRO A 206 -26.97 -13.87 1.75
CA PRO A 206 -28.25 -13.29 1.34
C PRO A 206 -28.16 -11.85 0.85
N GLU A 207 -27.32 -11.02 1.46
CA GLU A 207 -27.15 -9.62 1.06
C GLU A 207 -26.41 -9.50 -0.27
N ILE A 208 -25.40 -10.36 -0.51
CA ILE A 208 -24.72 -10.46 -1.80
C ILE A 208 -25.70 -10.88 -2.89
N GLU A 209 -26.49 -11.93 -2.65
CA GLU A 209 -27.51 -12.40 -3.61
C GLU A 209 -28.57 -11.32 -3.91
N THR A 210 -28.93 -10.51 -2.90
CA THR A 210 -29.86 -9.39 -3.06
C THR A 210 -29.24 -8.26 -3.88
N LEU A 211 -27.97 -7.95 -3.64
CA LEU A 211 -27.22 -6.93 -4.38
C LEU A 211 -27.06 -7.33 -5.85
N GLU A 212 -26.67 -8.58 -6.12
CA GLU A 212 -26.53 -9.13 -7.47
C GLU A 212 -27.86 -9.11 -8.23
N ARG A 213 -28.95 -9.49 -7.58
CA ARG A 213 -30.30 -9.41 -8.18
C ARG A 213 -30.68 -7.96 -8.51
N THR A 214 -30.42 -7.04 -7.58
CA THR A 214 -30.70 -5.60 -7.79
C THR A 214 -29.88 -5.01 -8.94
N LEU A 215 -28.60 -5.40 -9.05
CA LEU A 215 -27.73 -4.98 -10.15
C LEU A 215 -28.20 -5.55 -11.49
N ALA A 216 -28.63 -6.81 -11.53
CA ALA A 216 -29.21 -7.43 -12.71
C ALA A 216 -30.48 -6.67 -13.16
N ASP A 217 -31.38 -6.36 -12.23
CA ASP A 217 -32.63 -5.65 -12.51
C ASP A 217 -32.38 -4.21 -13.01
N GLN A 218 -31.43 -3.49 -12.42
CA GLN A 218 -31.03 -2.15 -12.87
C GLN A 218 -30.35 -2.18 -14.25
N SER A 219 -29.54 -3.20 -14.52
CA SER A 219 -28.90 -3.38 -15.84
C SER A 219 -29.93 -3.70 -16.92
N ALA A 220 -30.97 -4.47 -16.58
CA ALA A 220 -32.09 -4.76 -17.46
C ALA A 220 -32.96 -3.52 -17.71
N HIS A 221 -33.23 -2.73 -16.66
CA HIS A 221 -33.94 -1.45 -16.81
C HIS A 221 -33.17 -0.48 -17.71
N ARG A 222 -31.85 -0.32 -17.54
CA ARG A 222 -31.03 0.54 -18.43
C ARG A 222 -31.00 0.06 -19.89
N LYS A 223 -31.09 -1.25 -20.14
CA LYS A 223 -31.20 -1.79 -21.51
C LYS A 223 -32.59 -1.56 -22.13
N ASN A 224 -33.63 -1.58 -21.32
CA ASN A 224 -35.00 -1.33 -21.76
C ASN A 224 -35.33 0.18 -21.87
N SER A 225 -34.60 1.03 -21.17
CA SER A 225 -34.62 2.49 -21.28
C SER A 225 -33.61 2.97 -22.34
N GLY A 226 -33.75 2.49 -23.58
CA GLY A 226 -32.96 2.96 -24.72
C GLY A 226 -33.07 4.47 -24.93
N PRO A 227 -32.11 5.10 -25.61
CA PRO A 227 -31.95 6.55 -25.66
C PRO A 227 -33.14 7.21 -26.37
N ASN A 228 -33.75 8.20 -25.72
CA ASN A 228 -34.48 9.25 -26.43
C ASN A 228 -33.49 10.24 -27.03
#